data_AF-A0A7V2KPF3-F1
#
_entry.id   AF-A0A7V2KPF3-F1
#
_cell.length_a   1.000
_cell.length_b   1.000
_cell.length_c   1.000
_cell.angle_alpha   90.00
_cell.angle_beta   90.00
_cell.angle_gamma   90.00
#
_symmetry.space_group_name_H-M   'P 1'
#
loop_
_entity.id
_entity.type
_entity.pdbx_description
1 polymer ?
#
loop_
_entity_poly.entity_id
_entity_poly.type
_entity_poly.pdbx_seq_one_letter_code
_entity_poly.pdbx_strand_id
1 'polypeptide(L)'
;MLTPIFYFVVDSTPLTALSISTIIMGLVSVALGNARPNVSPEASQMMLRTGVENIAILLEELGLRSRAVYLPSSVSGGRPRALIPLSEDGAALKWDRVPSDRLIVRYGPNPEDMGLSVITPGGISLDSLELRPAPAQIEGTLSSIIVGIMDLADSVSAHLSSDRVLVEIAKPKLRYQNLWFHRCLGSPLASIAATVVCEALDRPVRIGSEEETGKGIRVEIEVLP
;
A
#
# COMPACT_ATOMS: atom_id res chain seq x y z
N MET A 1 26.95 23.37 -28.41
CA MET A 1 27.43 23.79 -29.74
C MET A 1 28.68 24.71 -29.69
N LEU A 2 29.39 24.84 -28.56
CA LEU A 2 30.64 25.63 -28.44
C LEU A 2 31.89 24.78 -28.12
N THR A 3 31.69 23.51 -27.76
CA THR A 3 32.73 22.56 -27.36
C THR A 3 33.84 22.32 -28.40
N PRO A 4 33.54 22.10 -29.70
CA PRO A 4 34.59 21.90 -30.69
C PRO A 4 35.36 23.19 -31.00
N ILE A 5 34.73 24.36 -30.85
CA ILE A 5 35.34 25.67 -31.09
C ILE A 5 36.42 25.95 -30.02
N PHE A 6 36.12 25.67 -28.75
CA PHE A 6 37.09 25.90 -27.66
C PHE A 6 38.26 24.90 -27.66
N TYR A 7 38.05 23.67 -28.16
CA TYR A 7 39.12 22.68 -28.27
C TYR A 7 40.05 22.98 -29.45
N PHE A 8 39.52 23.35 -30.62
CA PHE A 8 40.33 23.53 -31.84
C PHE A 8 40.85 24.96 -32.06
N VAL A 9 40.18 25.99 -31.55
CA VAL A 9 40.53 27.40 -31.86
C VAL A 9 41.26 28.09 -30.70
N VAL A 10 40.98 27.69 -29.45
CA VAL A 10 41.48 28.37 -28.24
C VAL A 10 42.51 27.53 -27.46
N ASP A 11 42.67 26.25 -27.83
CA ASP A 11 43.58 25.26 -27.19
C ASP A 11 43.47 25.23 -25.64
N SER A 12 42.25 25.44 -25.14
CA SER A 12 42.00 25.60 -23.71
C SER A 12 41.17 24.44 -23.16
N THR A 13 41.86 23.49 -22.54
CA THR A 13 41.27 22.35 -21.82
C THR A 13 40.28 22.73 -20.70
N PRO A 14 40.44 23.84 -19.92
CA PRO A 14 39.44 24.18 -18.91
C PRO A 14 38.12 24.69 -19.52
N LEU A 15 38.17 25.37 -20.66
CA LEU A 15 36.98 25.98 -21.29
C LEU A 15 36.10 24.93 -21.98
N THR A 16 36.71 23.88 -22.52
CA THR A 16 36.00 22.71 -23.06
C THR A 16 35.31 21.92 -21.95
N ALA A 17 35.98 21.71 -20.81
CA ALA A 17 35.40 21.06 -19.63
C ALA A 17 34.18 21.82 -19.07
N LEU A 18 34.25 23.15 -18.97
CA LEU A 18 33.11 24.00 -18.58
C LEU A 18 31.93 23.86 -19.54
N SER A 19 32.22 23.84 -20.84
CA SER A 19 31.19 23.72 -21.88
C SER A 19 30.46 22.37 -21.82
N ILE A 20 31.19 21.28 -21.62
CA ILE A 20 30.61 19.94 -21.43
C ILE A 20 29.78 19.90 -20.15
N SER A 21 30.31 20.43 -19.04
CA SER A 21 29.61 20.46 -17.75
C SER A 21 28.30 21.23 -17.81
N THR A 22 28.29 22.37 -18.51
CA THR A 22 27.08 23.18 -18.71
C THR A 22 26.02 22.44 -19.53
N ILE A 23 26.44 21.69 -20.56
CA ILE A 23 25.53 20.85 -21.35
C ILE A 23 24.94 19.73 -20.51
N ILE A 24 25.76 19.05 -19.70
CA ILE A 24 25.30 17.98 -18.81
C ILE A 24 24.32 18.54 -17.77
N MET A 25 24.64 19.67 -17.11
CA MET A 25 23.71 20.33 -16.18
C MET A 25 22.40 20.74 -16.85
N GLY A 26 22.45 21.27 -18.08
CA GLY A 26 21.26 21.62 -18.85
C GLY A 26 20.38 20.42 -19.13
N LEU A 27 20.97 19.31 -19.60
CA LEU A 27 20.26 18.04 -19.85
C LEU A 27 19.64 17.47 -18.58
N VAL A 28 20.41 17.43 -17.49
CA VAL A 28 19.93 16.93 -16.18
C VAL A 28 18.80 17.81 -15.64
N SER A 29 18.89 19.13 -15.78
CA SER A 29 17.85 20.06 -15.32
C SER A 29 16.54 19.91 -16.11
N VAL A 30 16.61 19.71 -17.43
CA VAL A 30 15.44 19.44 -18.27
C VAL A 30 14.83 18.08 -17.94
N ALA A 31 15.65 17.05 -17.76
CA ALA A 31 15.19 15.72 -17.37
C ALA A 31 14.49 15.72 -16.00
N LEU A 32 15.06 16.41 -15.01
CA LEU A 32 14.44 16.59 -13.68
C LEU A 32 13.17 17.45 -13.73
N GLY A 33 13.13 18.47 -14.59
CA GLY A 33 11.93 19.29 -14.80
C GLY A 33 10.75 18.48 -15.32
N ASN A 34 11.00 17.54 -16.23
CA ASN A 34 9.99 16.63 -16.78
C ASN A 34 9.60 15.48 -15.83
N ALA A 35 10.38 15.22 -14.78
CA ALA A 35 10.05 14.22 -13.76
C ALA A 35 9.07 14.76 -12.69
N ARG A 36 8.65 16.03 -12.78
CA ARG A 36 7.66 16.58 -11.85
C ARG A 36 6.28 15.96 -12.14
N PRO A 37 5.55 15.50 -11.11
CA PRO A 37 4.19 15.02 -11.30
C PRO A 37 3.31 16.12 -11.91
N ASN A 38 2.40 15.74 -12.80
CA ASN A 38 1.48 16.67 -13.50
C ASN A 38 0.58 17.48 -12.55
N VAL A 39 0.44 17.01 -11.30
CA VAL A 39 -0.34 17.64 -10.24
C VAL A 39 0.62 18.02 -9.12
N SER A 40 0.45 19.21 -8.54
CA SER A 40 1.30 19.61 -7.42
C SER A 40 1.13 18.66 -6.23
N PRO A 41 2.17 18.42 -5.43
CA PRO A 41 2.07 17.60 -4.23
C PRO A 41 0.98 18.08 -3.27
N GLU A 42 0.80 19.40 -3.14
CA GLU A 42 -0.20 20.02 -2.28
C GLU A 42 -1.63 19.73 -2.77
N ALA A 43 -1.87 19.86 -4.07
CA ALA A 43 -3.16 19.53 -4.67
C ALA A 43 -3.49 18.04 -4.50
N SER A 44 -2.50 17.16 -4.69
CA SER A 44 -2.65 15.72 -4.48
C SER A 44 -3.00 15.39 -3.02
N GLN A 45 -2.31 16.03 -2.06
CA GLN A 45 -2.60 15.87 -0.63
C GLN A 45 -3.99 16.37 -0.25
N MET A 46 -4.41 17.53 -0.76
CA MET A 46 -5.76 18.06 -0.50
C MET A 46 -6.85 17.14 -1.06
N MET A 47 -6.68 16.65 -2.30
CA MET A 47 -7.63 15.72 -2.92
C MET A 47 -7.71 14.40 -2.16
N LEU A 48 -6.56 13.83 -1.78
CA LEU A 48 -6.50 12.60 -0.98
C LEU A 48 -7.15 12.79 0.38
N ARG A 49 -6.81 13.86 1.09
CA ARG A 49 -7.38 14.14 2.41
C ARG A 49 -8.90 14.27 2.36
N THR A 50 -9.41 15.06 1.42
CA THR A 50 -10.86 15.25 1.24
C THR A 50 -11.54 13.94 0.86
N GLY A 51 -10.91 13.14 -0.01
CA GLY A 51 -11.42 11.82 -0.40
C GLY A 51 -11.51 10.85 0.78
N VAL A 52 -10.46 10.76 1.59
CA VAL A 52 -10.42 9.87 2.76
C VAL A 52 -11.41 10.34 3.83
N GLU A 53 -11.52 11.65 4.09
CA GLU A 53 -12.50 12.20 5.04
C GLU A 53 -13.94 11.87 4.60
N ASN A 54 -14.28 12.04 3.32
CA ASN A 54 -15.60 11.69 2.80
C ASN A 54 -15.89 10.18 2.88
N ILE A 55 -14.92 9.32 2.56
CA ILE A 55 -15.07 7.87 2.69
C ILE A 55 -15.26 7.47 4.15
N ALA A 56 -14.51 8.09 5.07
CA ALA A 56 -14.65 7.81 6.49
C ALA A 56 -16.07 8.12 7.00
N ILE A 57 -16.65 9.25 6.59
CA ILE A 57 -18.03 9.62 6.92
C ILE A 57 -19.02 8.62 6.31
N LEU A 58 -18.85 8.23 5.05
CA LEU A 58 -19.73 7.22 4.42
C LEU A 58 -19.68 5.88 5.16
N LEU A 59 -18.50 5.43 5.59
CA LEU A 59 -18.36 4.18 6.35
C LEU A 59 -18.97 4.30 7.76
N GLU A 60 -18.88 5.47 8.38
CA GLU A 60 -19.50 5.76 9.68
C GLU A 60 -21.03 5.74 9.59
N GLU A 61 -21.61 6.39 8.58
CA GLU A 61 -23.07 6.42 8.32
C GLU A 61 -23.63 5.03 7.98
N LEU A 62 -22.82 4.17 7.35
CA LEU A 62 -23.19 2.77 7.11
C LEU A 62 -23.16 1.91 8.39
N GLY A 63 -22.75 2.47 9.53
CA GLY A 63 -22.71 1.76 10.81
C GLY A 63 -21.66 0.64 10.86
N LEU A 64 -20.66 0.68 9.97
CA LEU A 64 -19.64 -0.37 9.89
C LEU A 64 -18.77 -0.34 11.15
N ARG A 65 -18.91 -1.38 11.99
CA ARG A 65 -18.15 -1.57 13.23
C ARG A 65 -17.23 -2.79 13.19
N SER A 66 -17.46 -3.69 12.25
CA SER A 66 -16.69 -4.91 12.11
C SER A 66 -15.33 -4.64 11.44
N ARG A 67 -14.33 -5.42 11.84
CA ARG A 67 -13.02 -5.40 11.18
C ARG A 67 -13.08 -6.07 9.82
N ALA A 68 -12.33 -5.51 8.89
CA ALA A 68 -12.21 -6.03 7.54
C ALA A 68 -11.44 -7.34 7.51
N VAL A 69 -11.86 -8.24 6.62
CA VAL A 69 -11.16 -9.46 6.27
C VAL A 69 -10.50 -9.28 4.91
N TYR A 70 -9.19 -9.46 4.86
CA TYR A 70 -8.41 -9.44 3.64
C TYR A 70 -8.54 -10.80 2.96
N LEU A 71 -8.83 -10.76 1.65
CA LEU A 71 -9.06 -11.92 0.80
C LEU A 71 -7.95 -12.02 -0.24
N PRO A 72 -7.39 -13.22 -0.47
CA PRO A 72 -6.34 -13.43 -1.45
C PRO A 72 -6.92 -13.40 -2.87
N SER A 73 -6.05 -13.14 -3.84
CA SER A 73 -6.45 -13.07 -5.26
C SER A 73 -7.16 -14.33 -5.78
N SER A 74 -6.90 -15.50 -5.18
CA SER A 74 -7.55 -16.78 -5.48
C SER A 74 -9.05 -16.79 -5.18
N VAL A 75 -9.48 -16.05 -4.15
CA VAL A 75 -10.87 -15.96 -3.67
C VAL A 75 -11.59 -14.74 -4.24
N SER A 76 -10.88 -13.64 -4.45
CA SER A 76 -11.45 -12.34 -4.85
C SER A 76 -11.40 -12.04 -6.35
N GLY A 77 -11.27 -13.07 -7.19
CA GLY A 77 -11.36 -12.94 -8.64
C GLY A 77 -10.14 -12.29 -9.31
N GLY A 78 -8.94 -12.52 -8.78
CA GLY A 78 -7.68 -12.19 -9.44
C GLY A 78 -6.88 -11.03 -8.82
N ARG A 79 -7.46 -10.27 -7.89
CA ARG A 79 -6.74 -9.22 -7.14
C ARG A 79 -7.13 -9.24 -5.67
N PRO A 80 -6.17 -9.12 -4.73
CA PRO A 80 -6.48 -9.15 -3.31
C PRO A 80 -7.33 -7.93 -2.91
N ARG A 81 -8.30 -8.16 -2.01
CA ARG A 81 -9.29 -7.17 -1.58
C ARG A 81 -9.57 -7.27 -0.10
N ALA A 82 -10.10 -6.22 0.50
CA ALA A 82 -10.63 -6.29 1.85
C ALA A 82 -12.17 -6.30 1.81
N LEU A 83 -12.77 -7.22 2.54
CA LEU A 83 -14.20 -7.35 2.76
C LEU A 83 -14.55 -6.82 4.14
N ILE A 84 -15.44 -5.83 4.20
CA ILE A 84 -15.98 -5.31 5.46
C ILE A 84 -17.40 -5.85 5.61
N PRO A 85 -17.68 -6.79 6.53
CA PRO A 85 -19.03 -7.29 6.70
C PRO A 85 -19.97 -6.19 7.23
N LEU A 86 -21.25 -6.23 6.83
CA LEU A 86 -22.27 -5.30 7.35
C LEU A 86 -22.85 -5.77 8.69
N SER A 87 -22.74 -7.07 8.97
CA SER A 87 -23.26 -7.71 10.19
C SER A 87 -22.13 -7.96 11.20
N GLU A 88 -22.41 -7.74 12.49
CA GLU A 88 -21.43 -7.97 13.58
C GLU A 88 -21.13 -9.47 13.80
N ASP A 89 -22.06 -10.36 13.42
CA ASP A 89 -21.89 -11.82 13.42
C ASP A 89 -21.03 -12.27 12.23
N GLY A 90 -19.75 -11.90 12.23
CA GLY A 90 -18.73 -12.37 11.28
C GLY A 90 -18.33 -13.84 11.49
N ALA A 91 -19.29 -14.72 11.78
CA ALA A 91 -19.05 -16.09 12.18
C ALA A 91 -19.10 -17.07 11.00
N ALA A 92 -17.97 -17.76 10.79
CA ALA A 92 -17.81 -18.94 9.93
C ALA A 92 -18.22 -18.74 8.46
N LEU A 93 -17.41 -17.95 7.76
CA LEU A 93 -17.50 -17.75 6.33
C LEU A 93 -17.15 -19.03 5.55
N LYS A 94 -18.05 -19.47 4.68
CA LYS A 94 -17.67 -20.22 3.48
C LYS A 94 -17.31 -19.20 2.43
N TRP A 95 -16.02 -19.00 2.20
CA TRP A 95 -15.47 -18.06 1.22
C TRP A 95 -15.68 -18.56 -0.21
N ASP A 96 -16.92 -18.78 -0.61
CA ASP A 96 -17.26 -19.05 -2.00
C ASP A 96 -16.96 -17.78 -2.80
N ARG A 97 -16.22 -17.96 -3.91
CA ARG A 97 -15.64 -16.91 -4.77
C ARG A 97 -16.41 -15.60 -4.70
N VAL A 98 -15.81 -14.59 -4.06
CA VAL A 98 -16.42 -13.28 -3.92
C VAL A 98 -16.28 -12.56 -5.27
N PRO A 99 -17.38 -12.10 -5.91
CA PRO A 99 -17.32 -11.41 -7.19
C PRO A 99 -16.43 -10.16 -7.08
N SER A 100 -15.47 -10.04 -7.99
CA SER A 100 -14.43 -9.01 -7.92
C SER A 100 -14.96 -7.59 -8.17
N ASP A 101 -15.94 -7.37 -9.04
CA ASP A 101 -16.14 -6.00 -9.59
C ASP A 101 -17.21 -5.17 -8.90
N ARG A 102 -17.66 -5.57 -7.71
CA ARG A 102 -18.76 -4.90 -7.01
C ARG A 102 -18.32 -4.40 -5.64
N LEU A 103 -18.80 -3.20 -5.29
CA LEU A 103 -18.61 -2.62 -3.97
C LEU A 103 -19.43 -3.37 -2.92
N ILE A 104 -20.66 -3.79 -3.24
CA ILE A 104 -21.51 -4.59 -2.35
C ILE A 104 -21.49 -6.03 -2.84
N VAL A 105 -21.07 -6.94 -1.97
CA VAL A 105 -20.95 -8.37 -2.27
C VAL A 105 -21.65 -9.21 -1.21
N ARG A 106 -22.20 -10.33 -1.65
CA ARG A 106 -22.72 -11.36 -0.75
C ARG A 106 -21.64 -12.42 -0.56
N TYR A 107 -21.30 -12.70 0.68
CA TYR A 107 -20.21 -13.63 1.04
C TYR A 107 -20.73 -14.96 1.61
N GLY A 108 -22.03 -15.08 1.87
CA GLY A 108 -22.60 -16.25 2.53
C GLY A 108 -24.02 -16.61 2.06
N PRO A 109 -24.54 -17.76 2.53
CA PRO A 109 -25.81 -18.30 2.11
C PRO A 109 -27.01 -17.53 2.66
N ASN A 110 -26.85 -16.70 3.69
CA ASN A 110 -27.94 -15.89 4.23
C ASN A 110 -28.08 -14.57 3.44
N PRO A 111 -29.29 -13.98 3.37
CA PRO A 111 -29.49 -12.67 2.75
C PRO A 111 -28.77 -11.54 3.50
N GLU A 112 -28.49 -11.73 4.80
CA GLU A 112 -27.77 -10.77 5.66
C GLU A 112 -26.23 -10.88 5.54
N ASP A 113 -25.73 -11.87 4.81
CA ASP A 113 -24.29 -12.11 4.62
C ASP A 113 -23.74 -11.17 3.52
N MET A 114 -23.97 -9.87 3.69
CA MET A 114 -23.53 -8.83 2.79
C MET A 114 -22.35 -8.05 3.39
N GLY A 115 -21.45 -7.61 2.52
CA GLY A 115 -20.30 -6.82 2.91
C GLY A 115 -19.84 -5.87 1.80
N LEU A 116 -18.98 -4.95 2.21
CA LEU A 116 -18.32 -3.99 1.33
C LEU A 116 -16.98 -4.57 0.86
N SER A 117 -16.80 -4.78 -0.44
CA SER A 117 -15.53 -5.18 -1.04
C SER A 117 -14.77 -3.95 -1.51
N VAL A 118 -13.61 -3.70 -0.90
CA VAL A 118 -12.77 -2.54 -1.17
C VAL A 118 -11.39 -2.93 -1.66
N ILE A 119 -10.84 -2.11 -2.53
CA ILE A 119 -9.45 -2.21 -3.00
C ILE A 119 -8.57 -1.55 -1.93
N THR A 120 -7.50 -2.24 -1.55
CA THR A 120 -6.57 -1.76 -0.53
C THR A 120 -5.28 -1.25 -1.15
N PRO A 121 -4.55 -0.33 -0.49
CA PRO A 121 -3.25 0.14 -0.99
C PRO A 121 -2.28 -1.01 -1.27
N GLY A 122 -2.27 -2.04 -0.41
CA GLY A 122 -1.46 -3.23 -0.62
C GLY A 122 -1.81 -4.02 -1.88
N GLY A 123 -3.08 -4.00 -2.31
CA GLY A 123 -3.50 -4.69 -3.53
C GLY A 123 -3.01 -4.02 -4.80
N ILE A 124 -2.96 -2.68 -4.80
CA ILE A 124 -2.38 -1.91 -5.92
C ILE A 124 -0.86 -2.10 -5.98
N SER A 125 -0.19 -2.15 -4.83
CA SER A 125 1.26 -2.36 -4.78
C SER A 125 1.69 -3.75 -5.26
N LEU A 126 0.85 -4.77 -5.08
CA LEU A 126 1.10 -6.12 -5.59
C LEU A 126 0.98 -6.23 -7.12
N ASP A 127 0.12 -5.44 -7.75
CA ASP A 127 0.05 -5.37 -9.24
C ASP A 127 1.38 -4.88 -9.85
N SER A 128 2.19 -4.17 -9.06
CA SER A 128 3.52 -3.68 -9.48
C SER A 128 4.63 -4.72 -9.30
N LEU A 129 4.35 -5.86 -8.65
CA LEU A 129 5.30 -6.95 -8.46
C LEU A 129 5.03 -8.07 -9.48
N GLU A 130 6.08 -8.52 -10.16
CA GLU A 130 5.98 -9.57 -11.18
C GLU A 130 5.72 -10.97 -10.59
N LEU A 131 6.03 -11.19 -9.30
CA LEU A 131 5.85 -12.46 -8.61
C LEU A 131 4.91 -12.33 -7.41
N ARG A 132 4.05 -13.34 -7.25
CA ARG A 132 3.26 -13.53 -6.02
C ARG A 132 4.18 -13.88 -4.86
N PRO A 133 3.99 -13.27 -3.68
CA PRO A 133 4.82 -13.56 -2.53
C PRO A 133 4.63 -15.01 -2.07
N ALA A 134 5.74 -15.67 -1.71
CA ALA A 134 5.68 -16.95 -0.98
C ALA A 134 5.67 -16.69 0.54
N PRO A 135 5.21 -17.64 1.38
CA PRO A 135 5.20 -17.49 2.84
C PRO A 135 6.57 -17.15 3.43
N ALA A 136 7.65 -17.70 2.86
CA ALA A 136 9.02 -17.44 3.30
C ALA A 136 9.56 -16.05 2.89
N GLN A 137 8.87 -15.36 1.99
CA GLN A 137 9.31 -14.09 1.41
C GLN A 137 8.50 -12.89 1.92
N ILE A 138 7.59 -13.08 2.87
CA ILE A 138 6.72 -12.00 3.41
C ILE A 138 7.54 -10.77 3.81
N GLU A 139 8.61 -10.95 4.60
CA GLU A 139 9.47 -9.85 5.02
C GLU A 139 10.15 -9.15 3.84
N GLY A 140 10.70 -9.93 2.89
CA GLY A 140 11.36 -9.38 1.70
C GLY A 140 10.41 -8.60 0.81
N THR A 141 9.20 -9.11 0.59
CA THR A 141 8.15 -8.43 -0.18
C THR A 141 7.68 -7.17 0.54
N LEU A 142 7.47 -7.22 1.86
CA LEU A 142 7.10 -6.04 2.63
C LEU A 142 8.18 -4.96 2.60
N SER A 143 9.44 -5.34 2.73
CA SER A 143 10.57 -4.42 2.61
C SER A 143 10.63 -3.79 1.21
N SER A 144 10.46 -4.59 0.15
CA SER A 144 10.42 -4.10 -1.23
C SER A 144 9.28 -3.09 -1.46
N ILE A 145 8.08 -3.36 -0.95
CA ILE A 145 6.92 -2.47 -1.13
C ILE A 145 7.03 -1.24 -0.23
N ILE A 146 7.11 -1.44 1.09
CA ILE A 146 6.99 -0.36 2.09
C ILE A 146 8.23 0.53 2.10
N VAL A 147 9.43 -0.05 2.04
CA VAL A 147 10.69 0.70 2.08
C VAL A 147 11.14 1.07 0.66
N GLY A 148 11.10 0.11 -0.27
CA GLY A 148 11.64 0.30 -1.62
C GLY A 148 10.76 1.14 -2.54
N ILE A 149 9.55 0.67 -2.82
CA ILE A 149 8.66 1.26 -3.83
C ILE A 149 7.95 2.49 -3.27
N MET A 150 7.39 2.39 -2.06
CA MET A 150 6.52 3.41 -1.49
C MET A 150 7.23 4.39 -0.55
N ASP A 151 8.46 4.10 -0.14
CA ASP A 151 9.26 4.90 0.80
C ASP A 151 8.48 5.38 2.04
N LEU A 152 7.74 4.48 2.68
CA LEU A 152 6.83 4.79 3.81
C LEU A 152 7.44 4.52 5.19
N ALA A 153 8.54 3.78 5.28
CA ALA A 153 9.22 3.45 6.53
C ALA A 153 10.71 3.16 6.29
N ASP A 154 11.51 3.15 7.37
CA ASP A 154 12.95 2.87 7.29
C ASP A 154 13.24 1.36 7.21
N SER A 155 12.47 0.53 7.92
CA SER A 155 12.63 -0.92 7.91
C SER A 155 11.34 -1.65 8.28
N VAL A 156 11.19 -2.87 7.80
CA VAL A 156 10.09 -3.78 8.15
C VAL A 156 10.65 -5.15 8.50
N SER A 157 10.09 -5.79 9.52
CA SER A 157 10.37 -7.18 9.87
C SER A 157 9.05 -7.94 10.03
N ALA A 158 9.03 -9.22 9.68
CA ALA A 158 7.82 -10.03 9.78
C ALA A 158 8.14 -11.40 10.39
N HIS A 159 7.38 -11.78 11.42
CA HIS A 159 7.49 -13.05 12.10
C HIS A 159 6.20 -13.85 11.93
N LEU A 160 6.33 -14.98 11.23
CA LEU A 160 5.23 -15.93 11.04
C LEU A 160 5.16 -16.90 12.23
N SER A 161 4.03 -16.89 12.93
CA SER A 161 3.62 -17.90 13.90
C SER A 161 2.55 -18.82 13.27
N SER A 162 2.17 -19.89 13.96
CA SER A 162 1.23 -20.92 13.45
C SER A 162 -0.15 -20.38 13.04
N ASP A 163 -0.65 -19.34 13.72
CA ASP A 163 -1.99 -18.76 13.52
C ASP A 163 -1.97 -17.22 13.37
N ARG A 164 -0.80 -16.60 13.52
CA ARG A 164 -0.63 -15.15 13.54
C ARG A 164 0.63 -14.73 12.81
N VAL A 165 0.59 -13.57 12.17
CA VAL A 165 1.76 -12.92 11.61
C VAL A 165 1.97 -11.60 12.32
N LEU A 166 3.15 -11.44 12.90
CA LEU A 166 3.55 -10.19 13.53
C LEU A 166 4.41 -9.40 12.56
N VAL A 167 4.04 -8.15 12.30
CA VAL A 167 4.79 -7.24 11.44
C VAL A 167 5.20 -6.02 12.24
N GLU A 168 6.50 -5.74 12.28
CA GLU A 168 7.06 -4.55 12.94
C GLU A 168 7.63 -3.59 11.89
N ILE A 169 7.18 -2.33 11.94
CA ILE A 169 7.52 -1.29 10.97
C ILE A 169 8.21 -0.15 11.72
N ALA A 170 9.49 0.07 11.46
CA ALA A 170 10.27 1.09 12.17
C ALA A 170 10.17 2.46 11.49
N LYS A 171 10.00 3.50 12.30
CA LYS A 171 9.94 4.92 11.87
C LYS A 171 9.03 5.16 10.65
N PRO A 172 7.71 4.95 10.80
CA PRO A 172 6.76 5.26 9.75
C PRO A 172 6.80 6.76 9.39
N LYS A 173 6.86 7.05 8.08
CA LYS A 173 6.80 8.41 7.52
C LYS A 173 5.36 8.92 7.38
N LEU A 174 4.42 7.99 7.21
CA LEU A 174 2.98 8.28 7.25
C LEU A 174 2.53 8.49 8.70
N ARG A 175 2.06 9.70 9.00
CA ARG A 175 1.43 9.98 10.30
C ARG A 175 0.03 9.38 10.33
N TYR A 176 -0.25 8.63 11.38
CA TYR A 176 -1.58 8.16 11.68
C TYR A 176 -2.50 9.35 12.01
N GLN A 177 -3.59 9.49 11.26
CA GLN A 177 -4.72 10.34 11.64
C GLN A 177 -5.85 9.40 12.00
N ASN A 178 -6.37 9.48 13.22
CA ASN A 178 -7.35 8.53 13.75
C ASN A 178 -8.74 8.73 13.10
N LEU A 179 -8.87 8.32 11.84
CA LEU A 179 -10.08 8.35 11.04
C LEU A 179 -10.89 7.08 11.26
N TRP A 180 -12.22 7.16 11.17
CA TRP A 180 -13.13 6.02 11.35
C TRP A 180 -12.76 4.81 10.49
N PHE A 181 -12.29 5.06 9.27
CA PHE A 181 -11.76 4.07 8.32
C PHE A 181 -10.70 3.12 8.94
N HIS A 182 -9.84 3.60 9.84
CA HIS A 182 -8.80 2.78 10.45
C HIS A 182 -9.32 1.76 11.46
N ARG A 183 -10.52 1.97 12.02
CA ARG A 183 -11.14 0.98 12.90
C ARG A 183 -11.55 -0.28 12.14
N CYS A 184 -11.91 -0.12 10.86
CA CYS A 184 -12.33 -1.22 10.00
C CYS A 184 -11.13 -1.85 9.27
N LEU A 185 -10.27 -1.03 8.65
CA LEU A 185 -9.21 -1.49 7.72
C LEU A 185 -7.78 -1.36 8.29
N GLY A 186 -7.60 -0.82 9.50
CA GLY A 186 -6.27 -0.51 10.03
C GLY A 186 -5.62 0.70 9.35
N SER A 187 -4.41 1.05 9.78
CA SER A 187 -3.60 2.07 9.09
C SER A 187 -3.24 1.65 7.66
N PRO A 188 -2.81 2.58 6.79
CA PRO A 188 -2.38 2.22 5.44
C PRO A 188 -1.24 1.19 5.45
N LEU A 189 -0.33 1.29 6.43
CA LEU A 189 0.78 0.36 6.62
C LEU A 189 0.29 -1.03 7.06
N ALA A 190 -0.63 -1.08 8.04
CA ALA A 190 -1.25 -2.33 8.47
C ALA A 190 -2.05 -2.98 7.34
N SER A 191 -2.74 -2.19 6.53
CA SER A 191 -3.48 -2.68 5.37
C SER A 191 -2.57 -3.22 4.27
N ILE A 192 -1.38 -2.65 4.05
CA ILE A 192 -0.39 -3.22 3.11
C ILE A 192 0.13 -4.54 3.66
N ALA A 193 0.48 -4.57 4.95
CA ALA A 193 0.96 -5.77 5.62
C ALA A 193 -0.06 -6.93 5.53
N ALA A 194 -1.33 -6.66 5.87
CA ALA A 194 -2.40 -7.64 5.79
C ALA A 194 -2.59 -8.18 4.37
N THR A 195 -2.57 -7.33 3.35
CA THR A 195 -2.69 -7.77 1.95
C THR A 195 -1.52 -8.66 1.51
N VAL A 196 -0.27 -8.32 1.84
CA VAL A 196 0.90 -9.15 1.48
C VAL A 196 0.85 -10.49 2.20
N VAL A 197 0.50 -10.51 3.48
CA VAL A 197 0.38 -11.74 4.26
C VAL A 197 -0.75 -12.62 3.71
N CYS A 198 -1.89 -12.01 3.38
CA CYS A 198 -3.03 -12.69 2.78
C CYS A 198 -2.65 -13.38 1.46
N GLU A 199 -1.99 -12.65 0.57
CA GLU A 199 -1.57 -13.17 -0.73
C GLU A 199 -0.48 -14.23 -0.58
N ALA A 200 0.45 -14.05 0.38
CA ALA A 200 1.54 -14.98 0.60
C ALA A 200 1.09 -16.33 1.18
N LEU A 201 0.09 -16.30 2.05
CA LEU A 201 -0.46 -17.50 2.69
C LEU A 201 -1.61 -18.14 1.90
N ASP A 202 -2.10 -17.46 0.86
CA ASP A 202 -3.31 -17.81 0.10
C ASP A 202 -4.52 -18.10 1.02
N ARG A 203 -4.61 -17.34 2.12
CA ARG A 203 -5.62 -17.52 3.17
C ARG A 203 -6.22 -16.17 3.58
N PRO A 204 -7.52 -16.12 3.92
CA PRO A 204 -8.11 -14.91 4.48
C PRO A 204 -7.44 -14.51 5.79
N VAL A 205 -7.21 -13.22 5.99
CA VAL A 205 -6.59 -12.69 7.21
C VAL A 205 -7.31 -11.46 7.74
N ARG A 206 -7.16 -11.19 9.03
CA ARG A 206 -7.76 -10.04 9.70
C ARG A 206 -6.72 -9.30 10.52
N ILE A 207 -6.82 -7.98 10.60
CA ILE A 207 -5.97 -7.20 11.50
C ILE A 207 -6.49 -7.37 12.93
N GLY A 208 -5.68 -7.99 13.79
CA GLY A 208 -5.97 -8.30 15.19
C GLY A 208 -5.67 -7.12 16.12
N SER A 209 -4.51 -6.50 15.97
CA SER A 209 -4.14 -5.32 16.72
C SER A 209 -3.14 -4.47 15.95
N GLU A 210 -3.17 -3.17 16.22
CA GLU A 210 -2.17 -2.23 15.73
C GLU A 210 -1.77 -1.34 16.90
N GLU A 211 -0.51 -1.40 17.29
CA GLU A 211 0.04 -0.67 18.41
C GLU A 211 1.18 0.23 17.94
N GLU A 212 1.07 1.53 18.22
CA GLU A 212 2.18 2.45 18.02
C GLU A 212 3.13 2.36 19.22
N THR A 213 4.32 1.83 18.95
CA THR A 213 5.43 1.79 19.91
C THR A 213 6.29 3.04 19.73
N GLY A 214 7.02 3.47 20.75
CA GLY A 214 7.92 4.64 20.63
C GLY A 214 9.03 4.51 19.56
N LYS A 215 9.17 3.35 18.91
CA LYS A 215 10.15 3.08 17.86
C LYS A 215 9.52 2.80 16.47
N GLY A 216 8.19 2.68 16.39
CA GLY A 216 7.51 2.25 15.17
C GLY A 216 6.11 1.68 15.42
N ILE A 217 5.54 1.02 14.43
CA ILE A 217 4.21 0.40 14.52
C ILE A 217 4.36 -1.11 14.55
N ARG A 218 3.62 -1.76 15.45
CA ARG A 218 3.50 -3.21 15.55
C ARG A 218 2.10 -3.61 15.11
N VAL A 219 2.01 -4.46 14.09
CA VAL A 219 0.75 -4.94 13.52
C VAL A 219 0.66 -6.44 13.74
N GLU A 220 -0.42 -6.90 14.35
CA GLU A 220 -0.74 -8.30 14.52
C GLU A 220 -1.83 -8.70 13.54
N ILE A 221 -1.54 -9.70 12.71
CA ILE A 221 -2.44 -10.21 11.68
C ILE A 221 -2.85 -11.63 12.07
N GLU A 222 -4.16 -11.85 12.21
CA GLU A 222 -4.76 -13.14 12.52
C GLU A 222 -5.09 -13.88 11.22
N VAL A 223 -4.66 -15.13 11.09
CA VAL A 223 -4.97 -15.97 9.93
C VAL A 223 -6.28 -16.71 10.18
N LEU A 224 -7.25 -16.52 9.30
CA LEU A 224 -8.57 -17.16 9.44
C LEU A 224 -8.54 -18.59 8.88
N PRO A 225 -9.34 -19.51 9.46
CA PRO A 225 -9.46 -20.89 8.99
C PRO A 225 -10.05 -20.99 7.58
#